data_AF-A0A7C3F2D8-F1
#
_entry.id   AF-A0A7C3F2D8-F1
#
_cell.length_a   1.000
_cell.length_b   1.000
_cell.length_c   1.000
_cell.angle_alpha   90.00
_cell.angle_beta   90.00
_cell.angle_gamma   90.00
#
_symmetry.space_group_name_H-M   'P 1'
#
loop_
_entity.id
_entity.type
_entity.pdbx_description
1 polymer ?
#
loop_
_entity_poly.entity_id
_entity_poly.type
_entity_poly.pdbx_seq_one_letter_code
_entity_poly.pdbx_strand_id
1 'polypeptide(L)'
;MRRLGFARVVEALPGLTDGELQAVIGRATELLEERAQVQEQGASDERPEMRKLEGGGPGGHGGRGWWLEVRMINGCGPYVYKRWREGKRKRSEYLGKAKMAATA
;
A
#
# COMPACT_ATOMS: atom_id res chain seq x y z
N MET A 1 19.92 -6.40 -16.39
CA MET A 1 19.34 -7.75 -16.18
C MET A 1 17.88 -7.72 -16.62
N ARG A 2 17.48 -8.53 -17.61
CA ARG A 2 16.06 -8.62 -18.05
C ARG A 2 15.30 -9.46 -17.03
N ARG A 3 14.23 -8.93 -16.44
CA ARG A 3 13.33 -9.73 -15.59
C ARG A 3 12.60 -10.73 -16.48
N LEU A 4 12.73 -12.01 -16.18
CA LEU A 4 11.87 -13.03 -16.78
C LEU A 4 10.45 -12.81 -16.23
N GLY A 5 9.46 -12.80 -17.12
CA GLY A 5 8.06 -12.70 -16.73
C GLY A 5 7.61 -13.98 -16.02
N PHE A 6 6.66 -13.85 -15.08
CA PHE A 6 6.13 -14.96 -14.29
C PHE A 6 5.64 -16.14 -15.14
N ALA A 7 4.94 -15.87 -16.24
CA ALA A 7 4.46 -16.89 -17.18
C ALA A 7 5.60 -17.78 -17.71
N ARG A 8 6.74 -17.16 -18.05
CA ARG A 8 7.93 -17.86 -18.57
C ARG A 8 8.63 -18.70 -17.50
N VAL A 9 8.50 -18.32 -16.22
CA VAL A 9 9.02 -19.13 -15.11
C VAL A 9 8.14 -20.36 -14.91
N VAL A 10 6.82 -20.20 -14.99
CA VAL A 10 5.86 -21.32 -14.87
C VAL A 10 6.03 -22.35 -15.98
N GLU A 11 6.27 -21.91 -17.21
CA GLU A 11 6.54 -22.79 -18.36
C GLU A 11 7.80 -23.65 -18.17
N ALA A 12 8.78 -23.20 -17.39
CA ALA A 12 10.02 -23.92 -17.14
C ALA A 12 9.93 -24.92 -15.97
N LEU A 13 8.90 -24.84 -15.13
CA LEU A 13 8.75 -25.70 -13.94
C LEU A 13 8.72 -27.20 -14.25
N PRO A 14 8.07 -27.71 -15.32
CA PRO A 14 8.02 -29.14 -15.61
C PRO A 14 9.38 -29.76 -15.95
N GLY A 15 10.38 -28.94 -16.29
CA GLY A 15 11.73 -29.40 -16.63
C GLY A 15 12.70 -29.46 -15.45
N LEU A 16 12.25 -29.10 -14.25
CA LEU A 16 13.10 -29.08 -13.05
C LEU A 16 13.11 -30.43 -12.35
N THR A 17 14.26 -30.78 -11.78
CA THR A 17 14.35 -31.89 -10.84
C THR A 17 13.71 -31.54 -9.50
N ASP A 18 13.37 -32.55 -8.70
CA ASP A 18 12.78 -32.36 -7.37
C ASP A 18 13.63 -31.46 -6.45
N GLY A 19 14.97 -31.59 -6.53
CA GLY A 19 15.89 -30.77 -5.75
C GLY A 19 15.91 -29.31 -6.19
N GLU A 20 15.84 -29.05 -7.50
CA GLU A 20 15.74 -27.69 -8.04
C GLU A 20 14.39 -27.06 -7.72
N LEU A 21 13.32 -27.85 -7.77
CA LEU A 21 11.98 -27.40 -7.39
C LEU A 21 11.92 -27.04 -5.91
N GLN A 22 12.50 -27.86 -5.02
CA GLN A 22 12.62 -27.53 -3.60
C GLN A 22 13.42 -26.25 -3.36
N ALA A 23 14.52 -26.04 -4.08
CA ALA A 23 15.32 -24.81 -3.97
C ALA A 23 14.53 -23.56 -4.40
N VAL A 24 13.76 -23.66 -5.49
CA VAL A 24 12.89 -22.57 -5.97
C VAL A 24 11.78 -22.27 -4.96
N ILE A 25 11.14 -23.30 -4.39
CA ILE A 25 10.11 -23.15 -3.37
C ILE A 25 10.70 -22.48 -2.12
N GLY A 26 11.84 -22.98 -1.62
CA GLY A 26 12.52 -22.41 -0.46
C GLY A 26 12.81 -20.92 -0.64
N ARG A 27 13.41 -20.55 -1.78
CA ARG A 27 13.72 -19.14 -2.07
C ARG A 27 12.47 -18.29 -2.25
N ALA A 28 11.40 -18.83 -2.84
CA ALA A 28 10.13 -18.12 -2.97
C ALA A 28 9.48 -17.86 -1.60
N THR A 29 9.53 -18.83 -0.69
CA THR A 29 9.04 -18.71 0.69
C THR A 29 9.81 -17.63 1.44
N GLU A 30 11.14 -17.65 1.41
CA GLU A 30 11.98 -16.59 2.02
C GLU A 30 11.61 -15.20 1.51
N LEU A 31 11.46 -15.04 0.19
CA LEU A 31 11.08 -13.75 -0.41
C LEU A 31 9.67 -13.30 -0.01
N LEU A 32 8.75 -14.22 0.24
CA LEU A 32 7.41 -13.91 0.74
C LEU A 32 7.44 -13.52 2.22
N GLU A 33 8.26 -14.20 3.03
CA GLU A 33 8.47 -13.87 4.44
C GLU A 33 9.17 -12.52 4.61
N GLU A 34 10.23 -12.23 3.84
CA GLU A 34 10.88 -10.92 3.80
C GLU A 34 9.88 -9.81 3.46
N ARG A 35 8.99 -10.04 2.48
CA ARG A 35 7.92 -9.08 2.13
C ARG A 35 6.87 -8.92 3.22
N ALA A 36 6.55 -9.99 3.95
CA ALA A 36 5.62 -9.96 5.07
C ALA A 36 6.23 -9.17 6.23
N GLN A 37 7.50 -9.39 6.56
CA GLN A 37 8.22 -8.66 7.60
C GLN A 37 8.37 -7.18 7.28
N VAL A 38 8.65 -6.81 6.02
CA VAL A 38 8.67 -5.39 5.59
C VAL A 38 7.27 -4.76 5.71
N GLN A 39 6.19 -5.51 5.47
CA GLN A 39 4.83 -5.02 5.68
C GLN A 39 4.47 -4.88 7.17
N GLU A 40 4.98 -5.75 8.04
CA GLU A 40 4.75 -5.65 9.49
C GLU A 40 5.62 -4.58 10.16
N GLN A 41 6.87 -4.38 9.72
CA GLN A 41 7.73 -3.29 10.17
C GLN A 41 7.24 -1.92 9.67
N GLY A 42 6.57 -1.87 8.51
CA GLY A 42 5.80 -0.69 8.07
C GLY A 42 4.44 -0.51 8.77
N ALA A 43 4.02 -1.47 9.60
CA ALA A 43 2.76 -1.41 10.36
C ALA A 43 2.96 -1.14 11.86
N SER A 44 4.19 -1.21 12.38
CA SER A 44 4.45 -1.19 13.82
C SER A 44 5.17 0.04 14.39
N ASP A 45 5.67 1.00 13.60
CA ASP A 45 6.24 2.22 14.22
C ASP A 45 6.17 3.51 13.39
N GLU A 46 5.16 3.66 12.55
CA GLU A 46 4.77 4.98 12.08
C GLU A 46 3.24 5.05 12.09
N ARG A 47 2.68 5.63 13.16
CA ARG A 47 1.60 6.60 12.89
C ARG A 47 2.24 7.51 11.84
N PRO A 48 1.78 7.57 10.58
CA PRO A 48 2.29 8.61 9.71
C PRO A 48 2.00 9.87 10.48
N GLU A 49 3.06 10.58 10.90
CA GLU A 49 2.89 11.95 11.36
C GLU A 49 1.95 12.55 10.35
N MET A 50 0.78 12.96 10.84
CA MET A 50 -0.20 13.63 10.01
C MET A 50 0.50 14.90 9.54
N ARG A 51 1.24 14.82 8.43
CA ARG A 51 1.40 15.93 7.54
C ARG A 51 -0.02 16.18 7.07
N LYS A 52 -0.70 17.04 7.83
CA LYS A 52 -1.68 17.96 7.28
C LYS A 52 -1.02 18.44 6.00
N LEU A 53 -1.44 17.88 4.87
CA LEU A 53 -1.19 18.48 3.59
C LEU A 53 -1.88 19.82 3.70
N GLU A 54 -1.11 20.84 4.09
CA GLU A 54 -1.54 22.23 4.16
C GLU A 54 -1.82 22.69 2.74
N GLY A 55 -2.96 22.28 2.21
CA GLY A 55 -3.64 22.95 1.12
C GLY A 55 -4.54 24.03 1.71
N GLY A 56 -3.95 25.13 2.15
CA GLY A 56 -4.68 26.31 2.62
C GLY A 56 -3.85 27.15 3.57
N GLY A 57 -3.31 28.26 3.06
CA GLY A 57 -2.43 29.19 3.77
C GLY A 57 -3.05 29.83 5.03
N PRO A 58 -2.26 30.67 5.73
CA PRO A 58 -2.63 31.24 7.00
C PRO A 58 -3.69 32.32 6.80
N GLY A 59 -4.89 32.08 7.31
CA GLY A 59 -5.98 33.07 7.37
C GLY A 59 -7.21 32.67 6.58
N GLY A 60 -8.28 32.33 7.28
CA GLY A 60 -9.59 32.17 6.68
C GLY A 60 -10.50 31.23 7.44
N HIS A 61 -11.22 31.76 8.43
CA HIS A 61 -12.52 31.21 8.78
C HIS A 61 -13.42 31.25 7.55
N GLY A 62 -13.52 30.14 6.81
CA GLY A 62 -14.34 30.09 5.60
C GLY A 62 -14.26 28.78 4.82
N GLY A 63 -15.22 27.89 5.05
CA GLY A 63 -15.78 27.04 3.99
C GLY A 63 -14.95 25.85 3.51
N ARG A 64 -15.05 24.72 4.23
CA ARG A 64 -15.50 23.41 3.71
C ARG A 64 -15.33 22.36 4.82
N GLY A 65 -16.44 21.88 5.38
CA GLY A 65 -16.49 20.98 6.56
C GLY A 65 -15.99 19.54 6.32
N TRP A 66 -14.98 19.36 5.47
CA TRP A 66 -14.46 18.06 5.08
C TRP A 66 -12.92 18.03 5.06
N TRP A 67 -12.35 16.83 5.23
CA TRP A 67 -10.90 16.55 5.20
C TRP A 67 -10.61 15.25 4.42
N LEU A 68 -9.35 15.03 4.03
CA LEU A 68 -8.91 13.77 3.42
C LEU A 68 -8.35 12.81 4.48
N GLU A 69 -8.67 11.52 4.36
CA GLU A 69 -8.18 10.44 5.23
C GLU A 69 -7.58 9.35 4.32
N VAL A 70 -6.28 9.08 4.47
CA VAL A 70 -5.59 8.01 3.75
C VAL A 70 -5.54 6.77 4.64
N ARG A 71 -5.92 5.59 4.11
CA ARG A 71 -5.96 4.34 4.88
C ARG A 71 -5.48 3.13 4.10
N MET A 72 -4.84 2.21 4.82
CA MET A 72 -4.68 0.82 4.40
C MET A 72 -5.89 0.00 4.88
N ILE A 73 -6.39 -0.92 4.05
CA ILE A 73 -7.49 -1.84 4.39
C ILE A 73 -7.06 -3.26 4.00
N ASN A 74 -7.00 -4.18 4.97
CA ASN A 74 -6.58 -5.57 4.77
C ASN A 74 -5.25 -5.71 4.00
N GLY A 75 -4.24 -4.89 4.34
CA GLY A 75 -2.96 -4.86 3.65
C GLY A 75 -3.00 -4.26 2.23
N CYS A 76 -4.18 -3.90 1.72
CA CYS A 76 -4.35 -3.26 0.42
C CYS A 76 -4.49 -1.74 0.59
N GLY A 77 -3.82 -0.96 -0.24
CA GLY A 77 -3.85 0.52 -0.18
C GLY A 77 -2.50 1.13 -0.59
N PRO A 78 -2.27 2.43 -0.38
CA PRO A 78 -3.11 3.39 0.35
C PRO A 78 -4.36 3.84 -0.43
N TYR A 79 -5.50 3.94 0.27
CA TYR A 79 -6.78 4.43 -0.23
C TYR A 79 -7.10 5.82 0.31
N VAL A 80 -7.60 6.72 -0.54
CA VAL A 80 -7.97 8.09 -0.15
C VAL A 80 -9.47 8.18 0.04
N TYR A 81 -9.90 8.76 1.16
CA TYR A 81 -11.29 9.06 1.47
C TYR A 81 -11.47 10.54 1.76
N LYS A 82 -12.53 11.14 1.23
CA LYS A 82 -13.05 12.41 1.72
C LYS A 82 -13.97 12.14 2.90
N ARG A 83 -13.76 12.86 4.01
CA ARG A 83 -14.52 12.71 5.26
C ARG A 83 -15.13 14.04 5.64
N TRP A 84 -16.35 14.02 6.14
CA TRP A 84 -17.00 15.22 6.67
C TRP A 84 -17.95 14.86 7.81
N ARG A 85 -18.35 15.87 8.58
CA ARG A 85 -19.44 15.74 9.54
C ARG A 85 -20.72 16.31 8.92
N GLU A 86 -21.75 15.49 8.93
CA GLU A 86 -23.13 15.88 8.60
C GLU A 86 -23.94 15.73 9.88
N GLY A 87 -24.12 16.85 10.61
CA GLY A 87 -24.66 16.84 11.97
C GLY A 87 -23.84 15.94 12.90
N LYS A 88 -24.48 14.90 13.46
CA LYS A 88 -23.85 13.92 14.36
C LYS A 88 -23.21 12.73 13.64
N ARG A 89 -23.29 12.64 12.31
CA ARG A 89 -22.79 11.49 11.53
C ARG A 89 -21.48 11.81 10.82
N LYS A 90 -20.51 10.90 10.89
CA LYS A 90 -19.27 10.95 10.07
C LYS A 90 -19.57 10.31 8.71
N ARG A 91 -19.41 11.09 7.65
CA ARG A 91 -19.58 10.64 6.27
C ARG A 91 -18.24 10.41 5.60
N SER A 92 -18.26 9.58 4.57
CA SER A 92 -17.07 9.13 3.86
C SER A 92 -17.40 8.91 2.39
N GLU A 93 -16.52 9.39 1.51
CA GLU A 93 -16.58 9.17 0.07
C GLU A 93 -15.20 8.66 -0.36
N TYR A 94 -15.17 7.51 -1.05
CA TYR A 94 -13.93 6.91 -1.54
C TYR A 94 -13.48 7.60 -2.81
N LEU A 95 -12.25 8.11 -2.81
CA LEU A 95 -11.68 8.89 -3.93
C LEU A 95 -10.71 8.08 -4.80
N GLY A 96 -10.36 6.85 -4.41
CA GLY A 96 -9.45 5.99 -5.16
C GLY A 96 -8.19 5.58 -4.42
N LYS A 97 -7.28 4.89 -5.12
CA LYS A 97 -5.95 4.54 -4.62
C LYS A 97 -5.02 5.74 -4.72
N ALA A 98 -4.29 6.04 -3.65
CA ALA A 98 -3.28 7.08 -3.71
C ALA A 98 -2.14 6.62 -4.62
N LYS A 99 -1.72 7.50 -5.54
CA LYS A 99 -0.49 7.28 -6.28
C LYS A 99 0.67 7.58 -5.33
N MET A 100 1.42 6.55 -4.95
CA MET A 100 2.70 6.81 -4.30
C MET A 100 3.57 7.49 -5.35
N ALA A 101 4.01 8.71 -5.06
CA ALA A 101 5.05 9.33 -5.87
C ALA A 101 6.27 8.41 -5.76
N ALA A 102 6.67 7.80 -6.88
CA ALA A 102 7.93 7.09 -6.92
C ALA A 102 9.02 8.14 -6.71
N THR A 103 9.62 8.16 -5.52
CA THR A 103 10.84 8.92 -5.29
C THR A 103 11.90 8.34 -6.23
N ALA A 104 12.34 9.16 -7.19
CA ALA A 104 13.34 8.81 -8.19
C ALA A 104 14.73 8.65 -7.58
#